data_AF-A0A932RPE9-F1
#
_entry.id   AF-A0A932RPE9-F1
#
_cell.length_a   1.000
_cell.length_b   1.000
_cell.length_c   1.000
_cell.angle_alpha   90.00
_cell.angle_beta   90.00
_cell.angle_gamma   90.00
#
_symmetry.space_group_name_H-M   'P 1'
#
loop_
_entity.id
_entity.type
_entity.pdbx_description
1 polymer ?
#
loop_
_entity_poly.entity_id
_entity_poly.type
_entity_poly.pdbx_seq_one_letter_code
_entity_poly.pdbx_strand_id
1 'polypeptide(L)'
;MQRKNKGFSLIELLIVVAIILIIAAIAIPNLLRSRIAANEASAVGSLRSINTVCVTYSSTYGGFPPTLAALGPPAAGAAPTAAAADLIDSVLAAGTKSGYTFTYTAGAAAAGTVPT
;
A
#
# COMPACT_ATOMS: atom_id res chain seq x y z
N MET A 1 -51.99 -14.43 27.47
CA MET A 1 -51.48 -13.24 26.74
C MET A 1 -50.79 -13.73 25.46
N GLN A 2 -51.52 -13.89 24.35
CA GLN A 2 -50.94 -14.43 23.11
C GLN A 2 -50.22 -13.32 22.35
N ARG A 3 -48.92 -13.51 22.10
CA ARG A 3 -48.10 -12.61 21.31
C ARG A 3 -48.49 -12.78 19.84
N LYS A 4 -48.99 -11.71 19.22
CA LYS A 4 -49.25 -11.67 17.77
C LYS A 4 -47.91 -11.65 17.05
N ASN A 5 -47.47 -12.79 16.54
CA ASN A 5 -46.33 -12.84 15.63
C ASN A 5 -46.79 -12.25 14.28
N LYS A 6 -46.33 -11.04 13.96
CA LYS A 6 -46.50 -10.47 12.61
C LYS A 6 -45.51 -11.16 11.68
N GLY A 7 -46.01 -11.96 10.73
CA GLY A 7 -45.19 -12.51 9.64
C GLY A 7 -44.89 -11.42 8.60
N PHE A 8 -43.70 -11.46 8.03
CA PHE A 8 -43.29 -10.61 6.90
C PHE A 8 -44.07 -11.00 5.64
N SER A 9 -44.58 -10.03 4.88
CA SER A 9 -45.19 -10.30 3.58
C SER A 9 -44.13 -10.59 2.53
N LEU A 10 -44.42 -11.52 1.61
CA LEU A 10 -43.52 -11.82 0.49
C LEU A 10 -43.30 -10.60 -0.41
N ILE A 11 -44.31 -9.72 -0.55
CA ILE A 11 -44.16 -8.49 -1.33
C ILE A 11 -43.28 -7.45 -0.63
N GLU A 12 -43.32 -7.40 0.70
CA GLU A 12 -42.44 -6.51 1.48
C GLU A 12 -40.98 -6.92 1.30
N LEU A 13 -40.70 -8.24 1.32
CA LEU A 13 -39.35 -8.74 1.07
C LEU A 13 -38.89 -8.49 -0.38
N LEU A 14 -39.78 -8.66 -1.36
CA LEU A 14 -39.45 -8.44 -2.78
C LEU A 14 -39.04 -6.99 -3.07
N ILE A 15 -39.78 -6.02 -2.55
CA ILE A 15 -39.47 -4.60 -2.77
C ILE A 15 -38.13 -4.23 -2.13
N VAL A 16 -37.84 -4.76 -0.94
CA VAL A 16 -36.57 -4.52 -0.25
C VAL A 16 -35.38 -5.02 -1.09
N VAL A 17 -35.46 -6.25 -1.60
CA VAL A 17 -34.39 -6.81 -2.44
C VAL A 17 -34.25 -6.01 -3.74
N ALA A 18 -35.37 -5.60 -4.36
CA ALA A 18 -35.33 -4.79 -5.58
C ALA A 18 -34.56 -3.47 -5.38
N ILE A 19 -34.81 -2.76 -4.27
CA ILE A 19 -34.11 -1.50 -3.96
C ILE A 19 -32.62 -1.75 -3.66
N ILE A 20 -32.29 -2.79 -2.89
CA ILE A 20 -30.89 -3.17 -2.60
C ILE A 20 -30.13 -3.44 -3.90
N LEU A 21 -30.74 -4.14 -4.87
CA LEU A 21 -30.13 -4.44 -6.16
C LEU A 21 -29.87 -3.18 -7.00
N ILE A 22 -30.79 -2.21 -7.00
CA ILE A 22 -30.59 -0.92 -7.69
C ILE A 22 -29.40 -0.17 -7.08
N ILE A 23 -29.32 -0.09 -5.75
CA ILE A 23 -28.20 0.57 -5.06
C ILE A 23 -26.89 -0.17 -5.35
N ALA A 24 -26.89 -1.49 -5.25
CA ALA A 24 -25.70 -2.32 -5.49
C ALA A 24 -25.19 -2.17 -6.93
N ALA A 25 -26.08 -2.09 -7.92
CA ALA A 25 -25.70 -1.92 -9.32
C ALA A 25 -24.91 -0.63 -9.58
N ILE A 26 -25.20 0.46 -8.86
CA ILE A 26 -24.48 1.74 -8.97
C ILE A 26 -23.25 1.76 -8.05
N ALA A 27 -23.39 1.21 -6.84
CA ALA A 27 -22.35 1.27 -5.82
C ALA A 27 -21.12 0.41 -6.16
N ILE A 28 -21.31 -0.80 -6.70
CA ILE A 28 -20.21 -1.73 -7.01
C ILE A 28 -19.21 -1.14 -8.02
N PRO A 29 -19.60 -0.66 -9.22
CA PRO A 29 -18.64 -0.12 -10.17
C PRO A 29 -17.92 1.13 -9.63
N ASN A 30 -18.62 1.97 -8.85
CA ASN A 30 -18.03 3.12 -8.21
C ASN A 30 -17.00 2.72 -7.14
N LEU A 31 -17.32 1.73 -6.31
CA LEU A 31 -16.42 1.19 -5.29
C LEU A 31 -15.15 0.59 -5.92
N LEU A 32 -15.28 -0.14 -7.04
CA LEU A 32 -14.13 -0.68 -7.77
C LEU A 32 -13.21 0.44 -8.27
N ARG A 33 -13.78 1.50 -8.86
CA ARG A 33 -13.00 2.67 -9.31
C ARG A 33 -12.32 3.38 -8.16
N SER A 34 -13.03 3.58 -7.04
CA SER A 34 -12.49 4.18 -5.83
C SER A 34 -11.32 3.38 -5.25
N ARG A 35 -11.42 2.04 -5.25
CA ARG A 35 -10.32 1.15 -4.82
C ARG A 35 -9.09 1.28 -5.71
N ILE A 36 -9.26 1.35 -7.03
CA ILE A 36 -8.13 1.54 -7.96
C ILE A 36 -7.43 2.87 -7.68
N ALA A 37 -8.20 3.97 -7.57
CA ALA A 37 -7.64 5.28 -7.25
C ALA A 37 -6.94 5.31 -5.87
N ALA A 38 -7.48 4.60 -4.87
CA ALA A 38 -6.85 4.48 -3.56
C ALA A 38 -5.52 3.70 -3.64
N ASN A 39 -5.47 2.64 -4.45
CA ASN A 39 -4.24 1.88 -4.67
C ASN A 39 -3.19 2.70 -5.43
N GLU A 40 -3.59 3.49 -6.43
CA GLU A 40 -2.72 4.44 -7.13
C GLU A 40 -2.14 5.49 -6.18
N ALA A 41 -3.00 6.10 -5.35
CA ALA A 41 -2.57 7.07 -4.34
C ALA A 41 -1.61 6.44 -3.32
N SER A 42 -1.86 5.21 -2.90
CA SER A 42 -0.98 4.43 -2.04
C SER A 42 0.38 4.16 -2.70
N ALA A 43 0.41 3.88 -4.00
CA ALA A 43 1.63 3.65 -4.75
C ALA A 43 2.48 4.94 -4.86
N VAL A 44 1.85 6.06 -5.19
CA VAL A 44 2.51 7.38 -5.23
C VAL A 44 3.05 7.76 -3.84
N GLY A 45 2.27 7.52 -2.78
CA GLY A 45 2.72 7.73 -1.40
C GLY A 45 3.94 6.88 -1.06
N SER A 46 3.94 5.61 -1.47
CA SER A 46 5.05 4.68 -1.26
C SER A 46 6.32 5.12 -1.98
N LEU A 47 6.22 5.60 -3.22
CA LEU A 47 7.36 6.17 -3.97
C LEU A 47 7.94 7.40 -3.26
N ARG A 48 7.08 8.27 -2.73
CA ARG A 48 7.51 9.45 -1.96
C ARG A 48 8.23 9.02 -0.67
N SER A 49 7.69 8.04 0.06
CA SER A 49 8.35 7.47 1.23
C SER A 49 9.71 6.89 0.88
N ILE A 50 9.82 6.09 -0.19
CA ILE A 50 11.10 5.52 -0.67
C ILE A 50 12.11 6.62 -0.94
N ASN A 51 11.71 7.69 -1.63
CA ASN A 51 12.61 8.81 -1.92
C ASN A 51 13.13 9.48 -0.63
N THR A 52 12.24 9.78 0.31
CA THR A 52 12.60 10.37 1.61
C THR A 52 13.56 9.47 2.39
N VAL A 53 13.26 8.17 2.49
CA VAL A 53 14.11 7.25 3.27
C VAL A 53 15.46 6.98 2.61
N CYS A 54 15.56 7.05 1.27
CA CYS A 54 16.85 6.98 0.58
C CYS A 54 17.78 8.13 0.99
N VAL A 55 17.23 9.35 1.16
CA VAL A 55 18.00 10.51 1.64
C VAL A 55 18.41 10.33 3.11
N THR A 56 17.49 9.83 3.95
CA THR A 56 17.79 9.49 5.35
C THR A 56 18.90 8.45 5.42
N TYR A 57 18.79 7.37 4.65
CA TYR A 57 19.79 6.30 4.57
C TYR A 57 21.16 6.86 4.17
N SER A 58 21.23 7.75 3.18
CA SER A 58 22.49 8.38 2.76
C SER A 58 23.12 9.24 3.84
N SER A 59 22.32 9.90 4.67
CA SER A 59 22.82 10.68 5.80
C SER A 59 23.36 9.79 6.93
N THR A 60 22.79 8.60 7.11
CA THR A 60 23.15 7.68 8.21
C THR A 60 24.30 6.73 7.85
N TYR A 61 24.30 6.17 6.64
CA TYR A 61 25.20 5.08 6.25
C TYR A 61 26.21 5.47 5.16
N GLY A 62 26.10 6.66 4.57
CA GLY A 62 27.00 7.13 3.52
C GLY A 62 26.75 6.46 2.17
N GLY A 63 25.94 7.09 1.32
CA GLY A 63 25.56 6.59 0.00
C GLY A 63 24.12 6.11 -0.08
N PHE A 64 23.66 5.67 -1.26
CA PHE A 64 22.29 5.21 -1.46
C PHE A 64 22.16 3.70 -1.17
N PRO A 65 20.97 3.25 -0.70
CA PRO A 65 20.76 1.83 -0.42
C PRO A 65 20.95 1.00 -1.70
N PRO A 66 21.61 -0.17 -1.65
CA PRO A 66 21.85 -0.99 -2.84
C PRO A 66 20.58 -1.67 -3.36
N THR A 67 19.61 -1.93 -2.48
CA THR A 67 18.36 -2.61 -2.79
C THR A 67 17.21 -2.02 -1.98
N LEU A 68 15.97 -2.23 -2.42
CA LEU A 68 14.78 -1.83 -1.67
C LEU A 68 14.67 -2.57 -0.32
N ALA A 69 15.10 -3.83 -0.28
CA ALA A 69 15.10 -4.64 0.93
C ALA A 69 16.01 -4.06 2.03
N ALA A 70 17.10 -3.38 1.65
CA ALA A 70 18.02 -2.76 2.60
C ALA A 70 17.38 -1.65 3.44
N LEU A 71 16.28 -1.07 2.96
CA LEU A 71 15.50 -0.06 3.70
C LEU A 71 14.51 -0.69 4.69
N GLY A 72 14.26 -1.99 4.58
CA GLY A 72 13.28 -2.71 5.40
C GLY A 72 13.73 -2.99 6.84
N PRO A 73 12.85 -3.59 7.65
CA PRO A 73 13.14 -3.91 9.04
C PRO A 73 14.17 -5.04 9.14
N PRO A 74 15.01 -5.04 10.20
CA PRO A 74 15.92 -6.14 10.48
C PRO A 74 15.17 -7.39 10.95
N ALA A 75 15.87 -8.52 11.05
CA ALA A 75 15.33 -9.71 11.70
C ALA A 75 14.86 -9.36 13.13
N ALA A 76 13.80 -10.03 13.60
CA ALA A 76 13.17 -9.69 14.87
C ALA A 76 14.19 -9.62 16.03
N GLY A 77 14.28 -8.46 16.68
CA GLY A 77 15.18 -8.21 17.80
C GLY A 77 16.62 -7.83 17.43
N ALA A 78 16.96 -7.73 16.14
CA ALA A 78 18.25 -7.21 15.70
C ALA A 78 18.23 -5.68 15.58
N ALA A 79 19.39 -5.06 15.79
CA ALA A 79 19.56 -3.62 15.62
C ALA A 79 19.58 -3.24 14.12
N PRO A 80 19.16 -2.01 13.74
CA PRO A 80 19.23 -1.55 12.36
C PRO A 80 20.66 -1.51 11.82
N THR A 81 20.85 -1.97 10.59
CA THR A 81 22.14 -1.97 9.89
C THR A 81 21.99 -1.44 8.48
N ALA A 82 23.09 -1.18 7.77
CA ALA A 82 23.05 -0.76 6.37
C ALA A 82 22.33 -1.76 5.44
N ALA A 83 22.24 -3.04 5.82
CA ALA A 83 21.52 -4.07 5.06
C ALA A 83 20.03 -4.24 5.47
N ALA A 84 19.61 -3.59 6.56
CA ALA A 84 18.24 -3.58 7.06
C ALA A 84 18.06 -2.35 7.99
N ALA A 85 17.78 -1.20 7.38
CA ALA A 85 17.84 0.11 8.02
C ALA A 85 16.59 0.47 8.85
N ASP A 86 15.55 -0.35 8.81
CA ASP A 86 14.28 -0.13 9.53
C ASP A 86 13.58 1.20 9.18
N LEU A 87 13.67 1.61 7.91
CA LEU A 87 13.14 2.90 7.44
C LEU A 87 11.77 2.77 6.75
N ILE A 88 11.44 1.58 6.23
CA ILE A 88 10.13 1.28 5.63
C ILE A 88 9.59 -0.04 6.18
N ASP A 89 8.27 -0.23 6.05
CA ASP A 89 7.61 -1.47 6.45
C ASP A 89 8.03 -2.68 5.59
N SER A 90 7.87 -3.88 6.13
CA SER A 90 8.26 -5.13 5.47
C SER A 90 7.51 -5.40 4.15
N VAL A 91 6.28 -4.88 4.00
CA VAL A 91 5.48 -5.06 2.77
C VAL A 91 6.07 -4.22 1.64
N LEU A 92 6.41 -2.96 1.92
CA LEU A 92 7.06 -2.11 0.92
C LEU A 92 8.48 -2.58 0.62
N ALA A 93 9.23 -3.04 1.62
CA ALA A 93 10.57 -3.62 1.44
C ALA A 93 10.57 -4.89 0.58
N ALA A 94 9.49 -5.67 0.62
CA ALA A 94 9.29 -6.84 -0.26
C ALA A 94 8.98 -6.46 -1.72
N GLY A 95 8.79 -5.17 -2.02
CA GLY A 95 8.61 -4.68 -3.39
C GLY A 95 7.21 -4.88 -3.97
N THR A 96 6.22 -5.31 -3.18
CA THR A 96 4.83 -5.39 -3.65
C THR A 96 3.87 -4.83 -2.60
N LYS A 97 3.12 -3.77 -2.96
CA LYS A 97 2.16 -3.12 -2.06
C LYS A 97 0.95 -2.62 -2.85
N SER A 98 -0.26 -2.82 -2.32
CA SER A 98 -1.51 -2.34 -2.92
C SER A 98 -1.73 -2.76 -4.39
N GLY A 99 -1.21 -3.93 -4.79
CA GLY A 99 -1.30 -4.43 -6.17
C GLY A 99 -0.25 -3.87 -7.14
N TYR A 100 0.68 -3.03 -6.65
CA TYR A 100 1.79 -2.48 -7.43
C TYR A 100 3.11 -3.15 -7.06
N THR A 101 3.96 -3.32 -8.07
CA THR A 101 5.34 -3.79 -7.91
C THR A 101 6.30 -2.60 -7.95
N PHE A 102 7.18 -2.51 -6.96
CA PHE A 102 8.19 -1.47 -6.81
C PHE A 102 9.55 -2.07 -7.13
N THR A 103 10.10 -1.68 -8.28
CA THR A 103 11.46 -2.05 -8.68
C THR A 103 12.40 -0.91 -8.36
N TYR A 104 13.36 -1.18 -7.47
CA TYR A 104 14.48 -0.29 -7.17
C TYR A 104 15.74 -0.84 -7.83
N THR A 105 16.44 0.01 -8.56
CA THR A 105 17.75 -0.31 -9.13
C THR A 105 18.70 0.79 -8.70
N ALA A 106 19.74 0.44 -7.96
CA ALA A 106 20.82 1.37 -7.67
C ALA A 106 21.45 1.81 -8.98
N GLY A 107 21.51 3.13 -9.22
CA GLY A 107 22.25 3.66 -10.35
C GLY A 107 23.72 3.24 -10.23
N ALA A 108 24.34 2.86 -11.34
CA ALA A 108 25.79 2.64 -11.36
C ALA A 108 26.48 3.90 -10.81
N ALA A 109 27.48 3.74 -9.94
CA ALA A 109 28.31 4.86 -9.52
C ALA A 109 28.87 5.51 -10.78
N ALA A 110 28.37 6.71 -11.12
CA ALA A 110 28.94 7.47 -12.21
C ALA A 110 30.41 7.70 -11.84
N ALA A 111 31.34 7.17 -12.65
CA ALA A 111 32.75 7.53 -12.62
C ALA A 111 32.93 8.98 -13.11
N GLY A 112 32.13 9.91 -12.60
CA GLY A 112 32.25 11.33 -12.84
C GLY A 112 33.32 11.85 -11.90
N THR A 113 34.53 12.03 -12.43
CA THR A 113 35.51 12.92 -11.82
C THR A 113 34.83 14.29 -11.66
N VAL A 114 34.58 14.70 -10.42
CA VAL A 114 34.19 16.09 -10.13
C VAL A 114 35.36 16.95 -10.66
N PRO A 115 35.16 17.81 -11.67
CA PRO A 115 36.21 18.74 -12.05
C PRO A 115 36.40 19.71 -10.88
N THR A 116 37.64 19.78 -10.41
CA THR A 116 38.13 20.65 -9.32
C THR A 116 37.84 22.12 -9.57
#